data_AF-X1UVV0-F1
#
_entry.id   AF-X1UVV0-F1
#
_cell.length_a   1.000
_cell.length_b   1.000
_cell.length_c   1.000
_cell.angle_alpha   90.00
_cell.angle_beta   90.00
_cell.angle_gamma   90.00
#
_symmetry.space_group_name_H-M   'P 1'
#
loop_
_entity.id
_entity.type
_entity.pdbx_description
1 polymer ?
#
loop_
_entity_poly.entity_id
_entity_poly.type
_entity_poly.pdbx_seq_one_letter_code
_entity_poly.pdbx_strand_id
1 'polypeptide(L)'
;MGHGGPITKGPYKPVEKLIAAFEMTRPLLSTIGPPLAGAGAVLSIGGIPSIPKILIGSFCVLIATFGIHTFNDWIDRERDKEAWPMRAIPTGRVYPKVAFI
;
A
#
# COMPACT_ATOMS: atom_id res chain seq x y z
N MET A 1 8.83 7.89 -13.80
CA MET A 1 8.29 8.95 -14.67
C MET A 1 7.34 9.81 -13.85
N GLY A 2 7.52 11.12 -13.84
CA GLY A 2 6.51 12.07 -13.37
C GLY A 2 7.06 13.27 -12.61
N HIS A 3 7.75 14.18 -13.29
CA HIS A 3 7.74 15.60 -12.90
C HIS A 3 6.63 16.28 -13.72
N GLY A 4 5.81 17.12 -13.07
CA GLY A 4 4.70 17.82 -13.72
C GLY A 4 3.47 17.90 -12.81
N GLY A 5 2.46 18.69 -13.20
CA GLY A 5 1.23 18.82 -12.42
C GLY A 5 0.32 17.57 -12.49
N PRO A 6 -0.64 17.41 -11.57
CA PRO A 6 -1.57 16.28 -11.57
C PRO A 6 -2.39 16.21 -12.86
N ILE A 7 -2.38 15.07 -13.53
CA ILE A 7 -3.27 14.82 -14.67
C ILE A 7 -4.58 14.27 -14.12
N THR A 8 -5.54 15.16 -13.89
CA THR A 8 -6.90 14.77 -13.52
C THR A 8 -7.73 14.51 -14.77
N LYS A 9 -8.23 13.29 -14.92
CA LYS A 9 -9.34 13.00 -15.84
C LYS A 9 -10.63 13.51 -15.17
N GLY A 10 -11.69 13.76 -15.94
CA GLY A 10 -13.04 14.00 -15.39
C GLY A 10 -13.53 12.85 -14.49
N PRO A 11 -14.83 12.75 -14.15
CA PRO A 11 -15.28 11.86 -13.07
C PRO A 11 -14.85 10.40 -13.28
N TYR A 12 -14.05 9.87 -12.34
CA TYR A 12 -13.59 8.49 -12.35
C TYR A 12 -14.72 7.52 -12.03
N LYS A 13 -14.77 6.41 -12.77
CA LYS A 13 -15.68 5.29 -12.53
C LYS A 13 -15.35 4.62 -11.19
N PRO A 14 -16.34 4.00 -10.51
CA PRO A 14 -16.11 3.28 -9.25
C PRO A 14 -14.98 2.24 -9.33
N VAL A 15 -14.88 1.52 -10.46
CA VAL A 15 -13.82 0.53 -10.70
C VAL A 15 -12.43 1.18 -10.75
N GLU A 16 -12.29 2.35 -11.39
CA GLU A 16 -11.02 3.09 -11.43
C GLU A 16 -10.58 3.52 -10.02
N LYS A 17 -11.54 3.88 -9.15
CA LYS A 17 -11.26 4.24 -7.75
C LYS A 17 -10.85 3.03 -6.92
N LEU A 18 -11.53 1.88 -7.10
CA LEU A 18 -11.20 0.64 -6.41
C LEU A 18 -9.80 0.14 -6.78
N ILE A 19 -9.48 0.14 -8.07
CA ILE A 19 -8.14 -0.22 -8.56
C ILE A 19 -7.10 0.73 -7.97
N ALA A 20 -7.35 2.04 -8.00
CA ALA A 20 -6.43 3.02 -7.43
C ALA A 20 -6.22 2.84 -5.92
N ALA A 21 -7.27 2.50 -5.16
CA ALA A 21 -7.14 2.18 -3.74
C ALA A 21 -6.29 0.92 -3.50
N PHE A 22 -6.43 -0.11 -4.35
CA PHE A 22 -5.56 -1.29 -4.30
C PHE A 22 -4.12 -0.99 -4.74
N GLU A 23 -3.91 -0.11 -5.73
CA GLU A 23 -2.57 0.32 -6.15
C GLU A 23 -1.79 1.00 -5.01
N MET A 24 -2.48 1.78 -4.16
CA MET A 24 -1.86 2.47 -3.02
C MET A 24 -1.20 1.51 -2.02
N THR A 25 -1.74 0.29 -1.87
CA THR A 25 -1.18 -0.72 -0.98
C THR A 25 0.12 -1.34 -1.52
N ARG A 26 0.49 -1.01 -2.77
CA ARG A 26 1.66 -1.55 -3.49
C ARG A 26 1.73 -3.07 -3.38
N PRO A 27 0.74 -3.79 -3.92
CA PRO A 27 0.52 -5.21 -3.61
C PRO A 27 1.73 -6.08 -3.87
N LEU A 28 2.42 -5.88 -5.01
CA LEU A 28 3.65 -6.61 -5.34
C LEU A 28 4.77 -6.32 -4.34
N LEU A 29 5.00 -5.06 -4.00
CA LEU A 29 6.04 -4.69 -3.03
C LEU A 29 5.73 -5.26 -1.64
N SER A 30 4.47 -5.20 -1.21
CA SER A 30 4.04 -5.69 0.10
C SER A 30 4.19 -7.20 0.29
N THR A 31 4.30 -7.99 -0.80
CA THR A 31 4.62 -9.42 -0.70
C THR A 31 5.99 -9.74 -0.10
N ILE A 32 6.91 -8.77 -0.04
CA ILE A 32 8.23 -8.96 0.58
C ILE A 32 8.17 -8.99 2.12
N GLY A 33 7.12 -8.42 2.70
CA GLY A 33 6.98 -8.32 4.16
C GLY A 33 6.88 -9.69 4.83
N PRO A 34 5.92 -10.54 4.45
CA PRO A 34 5.74 -11.87 5.04
C PRO A 34 6.99 -12.76 5.09
N PRO A 35 7.79 -12.94 4.01
CA PRO A 35 9.00 -13.76 4.09
C PRO A 35 10.07 -13.15 5.01
N LEU A 36 10.21 -11.82 5.04
CA LEU A 36 11.17 -11.15 5.92
C LEU A 36 10.80 -11.34 7.40
N ALA A 37 9.54 -11.09 7.75
CA ALA A 37 9.03 -11.32 9.11
C ALA A 37 9.08 -12.80 9.50
N GLY A 38 8.78 -13.70 8.55
CA GLY A 38 8.88 -15.14 8.73
C GLY A 38 10.30 -15.61 9.07
N ALA A 39 11.32 -15.08 8.38
CA ALA A 39 12.71 -15.36 8.70
C ALA A 39 13.07 -14.93 10.13
N GLY A 40 12.63 -13.73 10.54
CA GLY A 40 12.80 -13.25 11.92
C GLY A 40 12.11 -14.15 12.96
N ALA A 41 10.90 -14.62 12.66
CA ALA A 41 10.17 -15.54 13.53
C ALA A 41 10.87 -16.89 13.70
N VAL A 42 11.39 -17.48 12.61
CA VAL A 42 12.14 -18.74 12.65
C VAL A 42 13.38 -18.62 13.52
N LEU A 43 14.15 -17.54 13.34
CA LEU A 43 15.35 -17.28 14.14
C LEU A 43 15.01 -17.07 15.62
N SER A 44 13.95 -16.32 15.92
CA SER A 44 13.53 -16.04 17.30
C SER A 44 13.01 -17.28 18.04
N ILE A 45 12.35 -18.20 17.34
CA ILE A 45 11.77 -19.42 17.93
C ILE A 45 12.80 -20.55 17.96
N GLY A 46 13.84 -20.50 17.12
CA GLY A 46 14.79 -21.60 16.92
C GLY A 46 14.19 -22.77 16.16
N GLY A 47 13.18 -22.53 15.31
CA GLY A 47 12.46 -23.56 14.58
C GLY A 47 11.33 -23.02 13.70
N ILE A 48 10.68 -23.90 12.95
CA ILE A 48 9.60 -23.53 12.02
C ILE A 48 8.26 -23.44 12.78
N PRO A 49 7.52 -22.31 12.71
CA PRO A 49 6.21 -22.20 13.32
C PRO A 49 5.19 -23.18 12.70
N SER A 50 4.12 -23.49 13.43
CA SER A 50 3.01 -24.26 12.86
C SER A 50 2.35 -23.51 11.70
N ILE A 51 1.77 -24.24 10.74
CA ILE A 51 1.11 -23.67 9.54
C ILE A 51 0.10 -22.56 9.90
N PRO A 52 -0.79 -22.70 10.91
CA PRO A 52 -1.71 -21.63 11.28
C PRO A 52 -0.99 -20.33 11.68
N LYS A 53 0.13 -20.42 12.41
CA LYS A 53 0.94 -19.26 12.80
C LYS A 53 1.60 -18.60 11.60
N ILE A 54 2.07 -19.40 10.63
CA ILE A 54 2.65 -18.89 9.38
C ILE A 54 1.59 -18.10 8.60
N LEU A 55 0.40 -18.65 8.41
CA LEU A 55 -0.67 -18.02 7.64
C LEU A 55 -1.15 -16.72 8.31
N ILE A 56 -1.46 -16.77 9.61
CA ILE A 56 -1.92 -15.59 10.36
C ILE A 56 -0.83 -14.52 10.39
N GLY A 57 0.41 -14.89 10.71
CA GLY A 57 1.54 -13.96 10.75
C GLY A 57 1.79 -13.30 9.39
N SER A 58 1.76 -14.09 8.31
CA SER A 58 1.91 -13.58 6.95
C SER A 58 0.81 -12.59 6.59
N PHE A 59 -0.44 -12.90 6.95
CA PHE A 59 -1.58 -12.01 6.68
C PHE A 59 -1.50 -10.72 7.50
N CYS A 60 -1.14 -10.79 8.79
CA CYS A 60 -0.94 -9.61 9.63
C CYS A 60 0.16 -8.70 9.06
N VAL A 61 1.28 -9.27 8.65
CA VAL A 61 2.39 -8.50 8.06
C VAL A 61 1.96 -7.87 6.73
N LEU A 62 1.23 -8.60 5.89
CA LEU A 62 0.73 -8.08 4.62
C LEU A 62 -0.19 -6.87 4.83
N ILE A 63 -1.16 -6.98 5.76
CA ILE A 63 -2.05 -5.86 6.12
C ILE A 63 -1.24 -4.68 6.67
N ALA A 64 -0.27 -4.93 7.55
CA ALA A 64 0.56 -3.87 8.10
C ALA A 64 1.35 -3.15 6.98
N THR A 65 1.93 -3.89 6.03
CA THR A 65 2.64 -3.30 4.88
C THR A 65 1.72 -2.51 3.96
N PHE A 66 0.50 -3.01 3.69
CA PHE A 66 -0.53 -2.27 2.95
C PHE A 66 -0.87 -0.95 3.64
N GLY A 67 -1.02 -0.98 4.97
CA GLY A 67 -1.28 0.19 5.80
C GLY A 67 -0.15 1.21 5.73
N ILE A 68 1.10 0.78 5.86
CA ILE A 68 2.28 1.66 5.78
C ILE A 68 2.34 2.37 4.42
N HIS A 69 2.12 1.66 3.32
CA HIS A 69 2.17 2.27 1.99
C HIS A 69 1.00 3.22 1.72
N THR A 70 -0.20 2.86 2.16
CA THR A 70 -1.37 3.76 2.10
C THR A 70 -1.15 5.02 2.93
N PHE A 71 -0.62 4.87 4.16
CA PHE A 71 -0.28 5.99 5.03
C PHE A 71 0.81 6.88 4.42
N ASN A 72 1.82 6.28 3.79
CA ASN A 72 2.86 7.03 3.11
C ASN A 72 2.28 7.94 2.02
N ASP A 73 1.40 7.41 1.16
CA ASP A 73 0.75 8.23 0.13
C ASP A 73 -0.16 9.31 0.72
N TRP A 74 -0.80 9.03 1.85
CA TRP A 74 -1.63 10.00 2.54
C TRP A 74 -0.82 11.17 3.13
N ILE A 75 0.29 10.88 3.81
CA ILE A 75 1.21 11.92 4.33
C ILE A 75 1.82 12.71 3.17
N ASP A 76 2.29 12.01 2.14
CA ASP A 76 3.01 12.60 1.01
C ASP A 76 2.10 13.32 0.00
N ARG A 77 0.78 13.38 0.22
CA ARG A 77 -0.22 13.87 -0.74
C ARG A 77 0.07 15.24 -1.37
N GLU A 78 0.73 16.15 -0.65
CA GLU A 78 1.09 17.47 -1.18
C GLU A 78 2.38 17.40 -2.00
N ARG A 79 3.41 16.71 -1.49
CA ARG A 79 4.67 16.45 -2.23
C ARG A 79 4.40 15.71 -3.54
N ASP A 80 3.49 14.74 -3.51
CA ASP A 80 3.18 13.88 -4.64
C ASP A 80 2.46 14.62 -5.77
N LYS A 81 1.91 15.82 -5.55
CA LYS A 81 1.39 16.65 -6.64
C LYS A 81 2.48 17.07 -7.64
N GLU A 82 3.73 17.15 -7.18
CA GLU A 82 4.88 17.52 -8.00
C GLU A 82 5.78 16.32 -8.29
N ALA A 83 6.10 15.51 -7.28
CA ALA A 83 7.05 14.40 -7.40
C ALA A 83 6.43 13.14 -8.03
N TRP A 84 5.12 12.92 -7.84
CA TRP A 84 4.42 11.70 -8.28
C TRP A 84 2.97 11.99 -8.71
N PRO A 85 2.74 12.90 -9.68
CA PRO A 85 1.43 13.47 -10.00
C PRO A 85 0.38 12.46 -10.49
N MET A 86 0.82 11.25 -10.87
CA MET A 86 -0.05 10.17 -11.36
C MET A 86 -0.59 9.25 -10.26
N ARG A 87 -0.15 9.43 -9.01
CA ARG A 87 -0.65 8.62 -7.87
C ARG A 87 -2.13 8.85 -7.61
N ALA A 88 -2.74 7.90 -6.91
CA ALA A 88 -4.18 7.86 -6.66
C ALA A 88 -4.74 9.13 -6.00
N ILE A 89 -4.01 9.70 -5.04
CA ILE A 89 -4.43 10.91 -4.33
C ILE A 89 -4.28 12.18 -5.18
N PRO A 90 -3.10 12.51 -5.77
CA PRO A 90 -2.96 13.69 -6.64
C PRO A 90 -3.92 13.69 -7.83
N THR A 91 -4.17 12.52 -8.42
CA THR A 91 -5.12 12.39 -9.55
C THR A 91 -6.59 12.49 -9.12
N GLY A 92 -6.90 12.45 -7.82
CA GLY A 92 -8.28 12.47 -7.33
C GLY A 92 -9.05 11.15 -7.53
N ARG A 93 -8.35 10.06 -7.92
CA ARG A 93 -8.93 8.70 -7.97
C ARG A 93 -9.31 8.23 -6.57
N VAL A 94 -8.54 8.62 -5.55
CA VAL A 94 -8.83 8.36 -4.14
C VAL A 94 -8.77 9.68 -3.37
N TYR A 95 -9.84 10.00 -2.64
CA TYR A 95 -9.86 11.19 -1.80
C TYR A 95 -9.09 10.95 -0.49
N PRO A 96 -8.28 11.90 -0.01
CA PRO A 96 -7.53 11.76 1.24
C PRO A 96 -8.38 11.40 2.46
N LYS A 97 -9.65 11.86 2.50
CA LYS A 97 -10.60 11.55 3.58
C LYS A 97 -11.07 10.10 3.62
N VAL A 98 -10.91 9.38 2.50
CA VAL A 98 -11.31 7.97 2.35
C VAL A 98 -10.09 7.04 2.41
N ALA A 99 -8.90 7.58 2.17
CA ALA A 99 -7.64 6.83 2.23
C ALA A 99 -7.23 6.42 3.66
N PHE A 100 -7.78 7.08 4.68
CA PHE A 100 -7.55 6.76 6.08
C PHE A 100 -8.92 6.53 6.73
N ILE A 101 -9.22 5.28 7.10
CA ILE A 101 -10.34 4.90 7.97
C ILE A 101 -9.74 4.52 9.32
#